data_AF-A0A8T3WCJ2-F1
#
_entry.id   AF-A0A8T3WCJ2-F1
#
_cell.length_a   1.000
_cell.length_b   1.000
_cell.length_c   1.000
_cell.angle_alpha   90.00
_cell.angle_beta   90.00
_cell.angle_gamma   90.00
#
_symmetry.space_group_name_H-M   'P 1'
#
loop_
_entity.id
_entity.type
_entity.pdbx_description
1 polymer ?
#
loop_
_entity_poly.entity_id
_entity_poly.type
_entity_poly.pdbx_seq_one_letter_code
_entity_poly.pdbx_strand_id
1 'polypeptide(L)' 'MGKIPEAQHRMFRNVFVCKNCKTKIRAEAQKILKGKVKCRKCKKTAFRPIRKK' A
#
# COMPACT_ATOMS: atom_id res chain seq x y z
N MET A 1 -11.41 20.12 -8.05
CA MET A 1 -10.66 19.40 -7.00
C MET A 1 -9.19 19.73 -7.16
N GLY A 2 -8.69 20.71 -6.38
CA GLY A 2 -7.34 21.24 -6.54
C GLY A 2 -6.30 20.13 -6.46
N LYS A 3 -5.43 20.05 -7.48
CA LYS A 3 -4.33 19.09 -7.53
C LYS A 3 -3.27 19.50 -6.50
N ILE A 4 -3.53 19.23 -5.23
CA ILE A 4 -2.54 19.44 -4.17
C ILE A 4 -1.63 18.20 -4.18
N PRO A 5 -0.38 18.30 -4.67
CA PRO A 5 0.52 17.16 -4.80
C PRO A 5 0.83 16.51 -3.44
N GLU A 6 0.82 17.31 -2.38
CA GLU A 6 1.08 16.89 -1.02
C GLU A 6 -0.02 15.96 -0.46
N ALA A 7 -1.29 16.27 -0.74
CA ALA A 7 -2.41 15.41 -0.37
C ALA A 7 -2.33 14.05 -1.09
N GLN A 8 -1.93 14.05 -2.37
CA GLN A 8 -1.72 12.82 -3.13
C GLN A 8 -0.55 11.99 -2.56
N HIS A 9 0.53 12.63 -2.12
CA HIS A 9 1.64 11.93 -1.48
C HIS A 9 1.21 11.29 -0.16
N ARG A 10 0.44 11.98 0.69
CA ARG A 10 -0.05 11.44 1.96
C ARG A 10 -0.99 10.24 1.78
N MET A 11 -1.82 10.27 0.74
CA MET A 11 -2.84 9.23 0.49
C MET A 11 -2.30 8.01 -0.26
N PHE A 12 -1.39 8.19 -1.21
CA PHE A 12 -1.03 7.13 -2.17
C PHE A 12 0.44 6.68 -2.10
N ARG A 13 1.36 7.51 -1.59
CA ARG A 13 2.78 7.14 -1.59
C ARG A 13 3.04 6.00 -0.61
N ASN A 14 3.59 4.90 -1.14
CA ASN A 14 3.97 3.70 -0.38
C ASN A 14 2.80 3.01 0.35
N VAL A 15 1.55 3.31 -0.01
CA VAL A 15 0.37 2.66 0.57
C VAL A 15 -0.04 1.46 -0.27
N PHE A 16 -0.05 0.29 0.36
CA PHE A 16 -0.46 -0.97 -0.23
C PHE A 16 -1.69 -1.51 0.49
N VAL A 17 -2.56 -2.19 -0.25
CA VAL A 17 -3.74 -2.86 0.28
C VAL A 17 -3.52 -4.35 0.18
N CYS A 18 -3.76 -5.10 1.25
CA CYS A 18 -3.71 -6.56 1.13
C CYS A 18 -4.87 -7.09 0.29
N LYS A 19 -4.61 -8.09 -0.57
CA LYS A 19 -5.65 -8.71 -1.40
C LYS A 19 -6.68 -9.50 -0.58
N ASN A 20 -6.27 -10.11 0.53
CA ASN A 20 -7.16 -10.87 1.42
C ASN A 20 -7.85 -9.99 2.47
N CYS A 21 -7.05 -9.35 3.33
CA CYS A 21 -7.54 -8.65 4.52
C CYS A 21 -8.05 -7.23 4.22
N LYS A 22 -7.89 -6.73 2.97
CA LYS A 22 -8.14 -5.33 2.53
C LYS A 22 -7.48 -4.26 3.42
N THR A 23 -6.57 -4.67 4.30
CA THR A 23 -5.90 -3.80 5.26
C THR A 23 -4.85 -2.97 4.52
N LYS A 24 -4.79 -1.68 4.85
CA LYS A 24 -3.80 -0.76 4.31
C LYS A 24 -2.49 -0.88 5.10
N ILE A 25 -1.37 -0.89 4.41
CA ILE A 25 -0.04 -0.85 5.01
C ILE A 25 0.80 0.19 4.29
N ARG A 26 1.62 0.92 5.04
CA ARG A 26 2.69 1.74 4.48
C ARG A 26 3.97 0.93 4.52
N ALA A 27 4.51 0.62 3.35
CA ALA A 27 5.74 -0.15 3.22
C ALA A 27 6.49 0.26 1.96
N GLU A 28 7.79 0.04 1.94
CA GLU A 28 8.60 0.24 0.75
C GLU A 28 8.23 -0.79 -0.32
N ALA A 29 8.05 -0.32 -1.57
CA ALA A 29 7.64 -1.17 -2.68
C ALA A 29 8.61 -2.34 -2.90
N GLN A 30 9.92 -2.12 -2.73
CA GLN A 30 10.92 -3.18 -2.86
C GLN A 30 10.73 -4.30 -1.83
N LYS A 31 10.35 -3.98 -0.59
CA LYS A 31 10.09 -4.99 0.45
C LYS A 31 8.82 -5.79 0.18
N ILE A 32 7.80 -5.15 -0.42
CA ILE A 32 6.56 -5.81 -0.86
C ILE A 32 6.85 -6.77 -2.02
N LEU A 33 7.60 -6.32 -3.03
CA LEU A 33 7.98 -7.14 -4.19
C LEU A 33 8.86 -8.33 -3.78
N LYS A 34 9.79 -8.12 -2.83
CA LYS A 34 10.63 -9.18 -2.24
C LYS A 34 9.86 -10.09 -1.26
N GLY A 35 8.56 -9.87 -1.02
CA GLY A 35 7.75 -10.68 -0.10
C GLY A 35 8.14 -10.57 1.39
N LYS A 36 8.97 -9.57 1.75
CA LYS A 36 9.49 -9.38 3.12
C LYS A 36 8.47 -8.76 4.08
N VAL A 37 7.35 -8.26 3.55
CA VAL A 37 6.27 -7.64 4.32
C VAL A 37 5.11 -8.62 4.44
N LYS A 38 4.58 -8.82 5.65
CA LYS A 38 3.41 -9.67 5.92
C LYS A 38 2.21 -8.80 6.36
N CYS A 39 0.96 -9.14 5.96
CA CYS A 39 -0.24 -8.45 6.47
C CYS A 39 -0.31 -8.71 7.98
N ARG A 40 -0.46 -7.65 8.78
CA ARG A 40 -0.58 -7.76 10.25
C ARG A 40 -1.76 -8.63 10.70
N LYS A 41 -2.83 -8.68 9.91
CA LYS A 41 -4.02 -9.52 10.18
C LYS A 41 -3.91 -10.95 9.63
N CYS A 42 -3.71 -11.10 8.33
CA CYS A 42 -3.77 -12.41 7.68
C CYS A 42 -2.41 -13.09 7.45
N LYS A 43 -1.30 -12.46 7.84
CA LYS A 43 0.09 -12.93 7.69
C LYS A 43 0.55 -13.24 6.25
N LYS A 44 -0.33 -13.11 5.25
CA LYS A 44 -0.01 -13.27 3.81
C LYS A 44 0.80 -12.09 3.28
N THR A 45 1.57 -12.34 2.23
CA THR A 45 2.43 -11.38 1.53
C THR A 45 1.77 -10.78 0.27
N ALA A 46 0.51 -11.13 0.01
CA ALA A 46 -0.22 -10.68 -1.17
C ALA A 46 -0.78 -9.26 -0.98
N PHE A 47 -0.08 -8.27 -1.54
CA PHE A 47 -0.50 -6.86 -1.55
C PHE A 47 -0.77 -6.35 -2.97
N ARG A 48 -1.57 -5.28 -3.08
CA ARG A 48 -1.83 -4.51 -4.29
C ARG A 48 -1.51 -3.03 -4.04
N PRO A 49 -0.92 -2.30 -5.00
CA PRO A 49 -0.78 -0.86 -4.89
C PRO A 49 -2.13 -0.15 -4.99
N ILE A 50 -2.29 1.00 -4.33
CA ILE A 50 -3.46 1.87 -4.57
C ILE A 50 -3.19 2.66 -5.85
N ARG A 51 -4.04 2.48 -6.87
CA ARG A 51 -4.01 3.31 -8.08
C ARG A 51 -4.58 4.69 -7.76
N LYS A 52 -3.88 5.75 -8.18
CA LYS A 52 -4.44 7.11 -8.24
C LYS A 52 -5.58 7.10 -9.26
N LYS A 53 -6.72 7.69 -8.91
CA LYS A 53 -7.79 8.04 -9.86
C LYS A 53 -7.63 9.50 -10.23
#